data_AF-A0A259CTC2-F1
#
_entry.id   AF-A0A259CTC2-F1
#
_cell.length_a   1.000
_cell.length_b   1.000
_cell.length_c   1.000
_cell.angle_alpha   90.00
_cell.angle_beta   90.00
_cell.angle_gamma   90.00
#
_symmetry.space_group_name_H-M   'P 1'
#
loop_
_entity.id
_entity.type
_entity.pdbx_description
1 polymer ?
#
loop_
_entity_poly.entity_id
_entity_poly.type
_entity_poly.pdbx_seq_one_letter_code
_entity_poly.pdbx_strand_id
1 'polypeptide(L)'
;MSKWTDHLPEAAKDYIGNRKVDEVECIIGDIAGVARGKAMPAAKFGKQTNYFLPNSIFLQTITGEWADNPFDAFTEPDMILEPDWSTATAAPWTADV
;
A
#
# COMPACT_ATOMS: atom_id res chain seq x y z
N MET A 1 -16.63 -14.89 4.20
CA MET A 1 -15.35 -14.40 3.63
C MET A 1 -15.50 -12.92 3.40
N SER A 2 -14.51 -12.11 3.74
CA SER A 2 -14.55 -10.66 3.48
C SER A 2 -14.59 -10.46 1.97
N LYS A 3 -15.67 -9.86 1.45
CA LYS A 3 -15.87 -9.60 0.03
C LYS A 3 -15.23 -8.28 -0.42
N TRP A 4 -14.05 -7.96 0.13
CA TRP A 4 -13.40 -6.68 -0.18
C TRP A 4 -13.10 -6.53 -1.69
N THR A 5 -12.91 -7.67 -2.38
CA THR A 5 -12.73 -7.73 -3.84
C THR A 5 -13.93 -7.21 -4.63
N ASP A 6 -15.12 -7.12 -4.03
CA ASP A 6 -16.31 -6.56 -4.68
C ASP A 6 -16.15 -5.05 -4.95
N HIS A 7 -15.28 -4.36 -4.19
CA HIS A 7 -14.98 -2.95 -4.38
C HIS A 7 -13.98 -2.69 -5.52
N LEU A 8 -13.33 -3.72 -6.04
CA LEU A 8 -12.33 -3.57 -7.09
C LEU A 8 -12.95 -3.10 -8.42
N PRO A 9 -12.21 -2.33 -9.23
CA PRO A 9 -12.59 -2.03 -10.59
C PRO A 9 -12.75 -3.29 -11.44
N GLU A 10 -13.58 -3.23 -12.48
CA GLU A 10 -13.89 -4.39 -13.33
C GLU A 10 -12.64 -5.00 -13.95
N ALA A 11 -11.72 -4.17 -14.48
CA ALA A 11 -10.47 -4.64 -15.05
C ALA A 11 -9.61 -5.44 -14.05
N ALA A 12 -9.61 -5.05 -12.77
CA ALA A 12 -8.88 -5.79 -11.73
C ALA A 12 -9.59 -7.11 -11.39
N LYS A 13 -10.93 -7.12 -11.34
CA LYS A 13 -11.74 -8.33 -11.16
C LYS A 13 -11.54 -9.33 -12.30
N ASP A 14 -11.57 -8.84 -13.54
CA ASP A 14 -11.33 -9.65 -14.74
C ASP A 14 -9.92 -10.27 -14.71
N TYR A 15 -8.92 -9.48 -14.30
CA TYR A 15 -7.56 -9.99 -14.19
C TYR A 15 -7.46 -11.08 -13.13
N ILE A 16 -7.91 -10.86 -11.90
CA ILE A 16 -7.79 -11.88 -10.85
C ILE A 16 -8.67 -13.10 -11.13
N GLY A 17 -9.84 -12.91 -11.74
CA GLY A 17 -10.81 -13.97 -12.02
C GLY A 17 -11.19 -14.73 -10.75
N ASN A 18 -11.08 -16.06 -10.80
CA ASN A 18 -11.34 -16.94 -9.65
C ASN A 18 -10.09 -17.26 -8.81
N ARG A 19 -8.95 -16.61 -9.10
CA ARG A 19 -7.71 -16.86 -8.39
C ARG A 19 -7.71 -16.16 -7.04
N LYS A 20 -6.96 -16.73 -6.10
CA LYS A 20 -6.84 -16.17 -4.76
C LYS A 20 -5.73 -15.13 -4.79
N VAL A 21 -6.07 -13.89 -4.44
CA VAL A 21 -5.07 -12.83 -4.21
C VAL A 21 -4.27 -13.19 -2.97
N ASP A 22 -2.95 -13.23 -3.08
CA ASP A 22 -2.06 -13.52 -1.95
C ASP A 22 -1.61 -12.25 -1.21
N GLU A 23 -1.27 -11.20 -1.95
CA GLU A 23 -0.78 -9.93 -1.41
C GLU A 23 -1.54 -8.72 -1.96
N VAL A 24 -1.65 -7.68 -1.14
CA VAL A 24 -2.14 -6.35 -1.53
C VAL A 24 -1.08 -5.34 -1.15
N GLU A 25 -0.75 -4.45 -2.08
CA GLU A 25 0.12 -3.31 -1.85
C GLU A 25 -0.69 -2.01 -1.94
N CYS A 26 -0.66 -1.23 -0.87
CA CYS A 26 -1.19 0.13 -0.88
C CYS A 26 -0.01 1.10 -1.02
N ILE A 27 -0.03 1.92 -2.07
CA ILE A 27 1.05 2.86 -2.40
C ILE A 27 0.57 4.32 -2.36
N ILE A 28 1.50 5.21 -2.07
CA ILE A 28 1.40 6.66 -2.10
C ILE A 28 2.65 7.23 -2.81
N GLY A 29 2.57 8.46 -3.32
CA GLY A 29 3.75 9.19 -3.76
C GLY A 29 4.43 9.91 -2.59
N ASP A 30 5.75 9.82 -2.49
CA ASP A 30 6.53 10.69 -1.60
C ASP A 30 6.72 12.10 -2.18
N ILE A 31 7.48 12.94 -1.47
CA ILE A 31 7.74 14.35 -1.85
C ILE A 31 8.42 14.45 -3.23
N ALA A 32 9.24 13.47 -3.60
CA ALA A 32 9.92 13.41 -4.89
C ALA A 32 9.08 12.70 -5.97
N GLY A 33 7.89 12.20 -5.63
CA GLY A 33 7.02 11.43 -6.51
C GLY A 33 7.41 9.96 -6.64
N VAL A 34 8.27 9.43 -5.76
CA VAL A 34 8.60 8.00 -5.76
C VAL A 34 7.47 7.24 -5.08
N ALA A 35 7.07 6.10 -5.67
CA ALA A 35 6.08 5.22 -5.08
C ALA A 35 6.63 4.59 -3.79
N ARG A 36 5.90 4.78 -2.69
CA ARG A 36 6.16 4.21 -1.36
C ARG A 36 4.90 3.58 -0.85
N GLY A 37 5.00 2.58 0.01
CA GLY A 37 3.78 1.93 0.46
C GLY A 37 4.01 0.82 1.45
N LYS A 38 2.95 0.05 1.63
CA LYS A 38 2.94 -1.12 2.48
C LYS A 38 2.37 -2.26 1.68
N ALA A 39 3.10 -3.36 1.62
CA ALA A 39 2.63 -4.66 1.14
C ALA A 39 2.15 -5.51 2.32
N MET A 40 1.07 -6.27 2.14
CA MET A 40 0.53 -7.16 3.17
C MET A 40 -0.30 -8.30 2.60
N PRO A 41 -0.39 -9.44 3.32
CA PRO A 41 -1.24 -10.54 2.90
C PRO A 41 -2.71 -10.11 2.73
N ALA A 42 -3.34 -10.50 1.63
CA ALA A 42 -4.74 -10.20 1.32
C ALA A 42 -5.71 -10.67 2.41
N ALA A 43 -5.39 -11.77 3.10
CA ALA A 43 -6.16 -12.28 4.22
C ALA A 43 -6.18 -11.33 5.44
N LYS A 44 -5.10 -10.56 5.63
CA LYS A 44 -5.00 -9.51 6.65
C LYS A 44 -5.73 -8.25 6.18
N PHE A 45 -5.55 -7.90 4.90
CA PHE A 45 -6.22 -6.77 4.27
C PHE A 45 -7.76 -6.87 4.32
N GLY A 46 -8.31 -8.07 4.14
CA GLY A 46 -9.77 -8.25 4.24
C GLY A 46 -10.35 -8.14 5.65
N LYS A 47 -9.52 -8.11 6.71
CA LYS A 47 -9.98 -8.16 8.12
C LYS A 47 -9.70 -6.88 8.90
N GLN A 48 -8.67 -6.13 8.55
CA GLN A 48 -8.28 -4.93 9.29
C GLN A 48 -9.07 -3.71 8.80
N THR A 49 -9.39 -2.81 9.74
CA THR A 49 -10.08 -1.55 9.43
C THR A 49 -9.10 -0.42 9.11
N ASN A 50 -7.88 -0.49 9.65
CA ASN A 50 -6.85 0.55 9.49
C ASN A 50 -5.50 -0.10 9.19
N TYR A 51 -4.72 0.57 8.35
CA TYR A 51 -3.33 0.24 8.05
C TYR A 51 -2.45 1.40 8.44
N PHE A 52 -1.29 1.10 9.03
CA PHE A 52 -0.38 2.12 9.53
C PHE A 52 0.90 2.17 8.69
N LEU A 53 1.33 3.38 8.37
CA LEU A 53 2.60 3.68 7.69
C LEU A 53 3.32 4.80 8.46
N PRO A 54 4.58 4.62 8.87
CA PRO A 54 5.30 5.66 9.57
C PRO A 54 5.51 6.86 8.64
N ASN A 55 5.30 8.07 9.15
CA ASN A 55 5.52 9.30 8.38
C ASN A 55 6.99 9.51 7.99
N SER A 56 7.92 8.80 8.63
CA SER A 56 9.34 8.82 8.30
C SER A 56 9.61 8.43 6.87
N ILE A 57 8.71 7.67 6.21
CA ILE A 57 8.81 7.31 4.80
C ILE A 57 9.02 8.50 3.86
N PHE A 58 8.52 9.69 4.23
CA PHE A 58 8.71 10.93 3.45
C PHE A 58 10.10 11.56 3.60
N LEU A 59 10.91 11.07 4.53
CA LEU A 59 12.30 11.48 4.73
C LEU A 59 13.26 10.65 3.87
N GLN A 60 12.80 9.60 3.20
CA GLN A 60 13.66 8.83 2.32
C GLN A 60 13.98 9.64 1.06
N THR A 61 15.27 9.82 0.77
CA THR A 61 15.74 10.53 -0.42
C THR A 61 15.61 9.67 -1.67
N ILE A 62 15.77 10.28 -2.84
CA ILE A 62 15.74 9.58 -4.14
C ILE A 62 16.86 8.53 -4.22
N THR A 63 18.01 8.78 -3.56
CA THR A 63 19.13 7.83 -3.49
C THR A 63 18.89 6.68 -2.50
N GLY A 64 17.78 6.70 -1.75
CA GLY A 64 17.42 5.69 -0.74
C GLY A 64 18.02 5.95 0.64
N GLU A 65 18.79 7.02 0.80
CA GLU A 65 19.27 7.50 2.10
C GLU A 65 18.13 8.17 2.88
N TRP A 66 18.39 8.53 4.14
CA TRP A 66 17.44 9.26 4.96
C TRP A 66 17.91 10.71 5.10
N ALA A 67 17.00 11.65 4.88
CA ALA A 67 17.24 13.04 5.16
C ALA A 67 17.51 13.23 6.65
N ASP A 68 18.35 14.22 6.98
CA ASP A 68 18.57 14.62 8.37
C ASP A 68 17.23 15.01 8.98
N ASN A 69 16.92 14.37 10.11
CA ASN A 69 15.69 14.61 10.81
C ASN A 69 15.71 16.05 11.39
N PRO A 70 14.76 16.92 11.00
CA PRO A 70 14.74 18.31 11.46
C PRO A 70 14.36 18.47 12.95
N PHE A 71 13.99 17.38 13.63
CA PHE A 71 13.57 17.42 15.04
C PHE A 71 14.40 16.43 15.87
N ASP A 72 15.19 16.93 16.83
CA ASP A 72 16.03 16.11 17.74
C ASP A 72 15.28 14.96 18.47
N ALA A 73 13.93 15.02 18.52
CA ALA A 73 13.06 14.03 19.16
C ALA A 73 11.92 13.57 18.23
N PHE A 74 12.22 13.15 17.00
CA PHE A 74 11.20 12.59 16.10
C PHE A 74 10.77 11.20 16.56
N THR A 75 9.49 11.05 16.85
CA THR A 75 8.91 9.80 17.37
C THR A 75 8.28 8.94 16.28
N GLU A 76 8.58 9.21 15.01
CA GLU A 76 8.04 8.50 13.82
C GLU A 76 6.54 8.18 13.93
N PRO A 77 5.66 9.19 14.08
CA PRO A 77 4.24 8.92 14.24
C PRO A 77 3.67 8.18 13.02
N ASP A 78 2.82 7.19 13.31
CA ASP A 78 2.10 6.44 12.30
C ASP A 78 1.00 7.29 11.67
N MET A 79 0.90 7.17 10.34
CA MET A 79 -0.22 7.66 9.55
C MET A 79 -1.19 6.51 9.27
N ILE A 80 -2.46 6.83 9.06
CA ILE A 80 -3.45 5.87 8.58
C ILE A 80 -3.42 5.87 7.05
N LEU A 81 -3.23 4.68 6.47
CA LEU A 81 -3.43 4.44 5.04
C LEU A 81 -4.87 4.01 4.80
N GLU A 82 -5.60 4.85 4.06
CA GLU A 82 -6.95 4.58 3.59
C GLU A 82 -6.88 4.17 2.10
N PRO A 83 -7.34 2.96 1.73
CA PRO A 83 -7.28 2.51 0.35
C PRO A 83 -8.31 3.22 -0.52
N ASP A 84 -7.88 3.80 -1.64
CA ASP A 84 -8.77 4.26 -2.70
C ASP A 84 -9.06 3.13 -3.68
N TRP A 85 -10.20 2.46 -3.48
CA TRP A 85 -10.66 1.35 -4.30
C TRP A 85 -10.78 1.68 -5.79
N SER A 86 -11.00 2.94 -6.16
CA SER A 86 -11.12 3.33 -7.57
C SER A 86 -9.79 3.23 -8.33
N THR A 87 -8.67 3.21 -7.60
CA THR A 87 -7.31 3.14 -8.17
C THR A 87 -6.75 1.72 -8.21
N ALA A 88 -7.45 0.74 -7.65
CA ALA A 88 -6.94 -0.61 -7.53
C ALA A 88 -6.76 -1.28 -8.91
N THR A 89 -5.57 -1.81 -9.14
CA THR A 89 -5.21 -2.55 -10.36
C THR A 89 -4.45 -3.81 -10.00
N ALA A 90 -4.53 -4.82 -10.87
CA ALA A 90 -3.61 -5.95 -10.77
C ALA A 90 -2.19 -5.53 -11.18
N ALA A 91 -1.18 -6.11 -10.52
CA ALA A 91 0.23 -5.98 -10.89
C ALA A 91 0.62 -7.20 -11.73
N PRO A 92 0.61 -7.13 -13.07
CA PRO A 92 0.66 -8.33 -13.91
C PRO A 92 2.01 -9.04 -13.94
N TRP A 93 3.07 -8.38 -13.47
CA TRP A 93 4.42 -8.94 -13.40
C TRP A 93 4.66 -9.73 -12.11
N THR A 94 3.78 -9.64 -11.12
CA THR A 94 3.93 -10.41 -9.89
C THR A 94 3.40 -11.82 -10.10
N ALA A 95 4.08 -12.82 -9.53
CA ALA A 95 3.64 -14.21 -9.59
C ALA A 95 2.58 -14.54 -8.53
N ASP A 96 2.02 -13.52 -7.88
CA ASP A 96 1.23 -13.61 -6.64
C ASP A 96 -0.29 -13.74 -6.92
N VAL A 97 -0.65 -14.28 -8.10
CA VAL A 97 -2.03 -14.47 -8.60
C VAL A 97 -2.27 -15.84 -9.23
#